data_AF-A0A953INW3-F1
#
_entry.id   AF-A0A953INW3-F1
#
_cell.length_a   1.000
_cell.length_b   1.000
_cell.length_c   1.000
_cell.angle_alpha   90.00
_cell.angle_beta   90.00
_cell.angle_gamma   90.00
#
_symmetry.space_group_name_H-M   'P 1'
#
loop_
_entity.id
_entity.type
_entity.pdbx_description
1 polymer ?
#
loop_
_entity_poly.entity_id
_entity_poly.type
_entity_poly.pdbx_seq_one_letter_code
_entity_poly.pdbx_strand_id
1 'polypeptide(L)' 'DDALSRLESEAPRLAQTVEWHFFGGLTFSEIAEATDVSRRTVQRDWRAARALLHLELASPEP' A
#
# COMPACT_ATOMS: atom_id res chain seq x y z
N ASP A 1 7.70 10.31 -8.77
CA ASP A 1 6.74 9.20 -8.60
C ASP A 1 7.41 7.84 -8.45
N ASP A 2 8.69 7.78 -8.06
CA ASP A 2 9.45 6.54 -8.14
C ASP A 2 9.22 5.58 -6.97
N ALA A 3 8.93 6.09 -5.77
CA ALA A 3 8.70 5.26 -4.58
C ALA A 3 7.45 4.37 -4.70
N LEU A 4 6.35 4.90 -5.26
CA LEU A 4 5.14 4.10 -5.48
C LEU A 4 5.34 3.09 -6.62
N SER A 5 6.01 3.51 -7.71
CA SER A 5 6.34 2.64 -8.84
C SER A 5 7.23 1.45 -8.43
N ARG A 6 8.18 1.68 -7.50
CA ARG A 6 8.99 0.62 -6.89
C ARG A 6 8.16 -0.29 -6.00
N LEU A 7 7.29 0.27 -5.17
CA LEU A 7 6.38 -0.50 -4.34
C LEU A 7 5.44 -1.38 -5.19
N GLU A 8 4.96 -0.89 -6.33
CA GLU A 8 4.16 -1.67 -7.29
C GLU A 8 4.93 -2.85 -7.85
N SER A 9 6.22 -2.65 -8.13
CA SER A 9 7.10 -3.69 -8.68
C SER A 9 7.46 -4.76 -7.64
N GLU A 10 7.78 -4.36 -6.41
CA GLU A 10 8.23 -5.27 -5.36
C GLU A 10 7.09 -5.88 -4.54
N ALA A 11 6.04 -5.10 -4.30
CA ALA A 11 4.93 -5.46 -3.43
C ALA A 11 3.58 -4.96 -3.98
N PRO A 12 3.11 -5.53 -5.11
CA PRO A 12 1.91 -5.05 -5.82
C PRO A 12 0.65 -5.03 -4.94
N ARG A 13 0.47 -5.99 -4.01
CA ARG A 13 -0.67 -5.96 -3.06
C ARG A 13 -0.61 -4.77 -2.11
N LEU A 14 0.58 -4.32 -1.72
CA LEU A 14 0.77 -3.18 -0.83
C LEU A 14 0.51 -1.87 -1.58
N ALA A 15 1.03 -1.76 -2.80
CA ALA A 15 0.76 -0.62 -3.67
C ALA A 15 -0.73 -0.47 -3.97
N GLN A 16 -1.42 -1.56 -4.31
CA GLN A 16 -2.86 -1.54 -4.56
C GLN A 16 -3.66 -1.08 -3.32
N THR A 17 -3.24 -1.51 -2.12
CA THR A 17 -3.87 -1.03 -0.88
C THR A 17 -3.67 0.48 -0.70
N VAL A 18 -2.52 1.01 -1.09
CA VAL A 18 -2.24 2.45 -1.05
C VAL A 18 -3.06 3.20 -2.09
N GLU A 19 -3.11 2.70 -3.32
CA GLU A 19 -3.90 3.26 -4.39
C GLU A 19 -5.37 3.37 -3.99
N TRP A 20 -5.98 2.28 -3.53
CA TRP A 20 -7.39 2.27 -3.18
C TRP A 20 -7.71 3.09 -1.93
N HIS A 21 -6.88 3.03 -0.88
CA HIS A 21 -7.17 3.74 0.36
C HIS A 21 -6.84 5.24 0.28
N PHE A 22 -5.66 5.58 -0.25
CA PHE A 22 -5.14 6.94 -0.25
C PHE A 22 -5.64 7.75 -1.46
N PHE A 23 -5.64 7.15 -2.65
CA PHE A 23 -6.05 7.83 -3.88
C PHE A 23 -7.52 7.56 -4.24
N GLY A 24 -8.00 6.33 -4.02
CA GLY A 24 -9.38 5.92 -4.29
C GLY A 24 -10.37 6.28 -3.17
N GLY A 25 -9.88 6.59 -1.96
CA GLY A 25 -10.72 6.92 -0.80
C GLY A 25 -11.51 5.75 -0.21
N LEU A 26 -11.22 4.51 -0.60
CA LEU A 26 -11.87 3.32 -0.06
C LEU A 26 -11.47 3.09 1.40
N THR A 27 -12.40 2.63 2.22
CA THR A 27 -12.12 2.15 3.57
C THR A 27 -11.47 0.77 3.56
N PHE A 28 -10.79 0.41 4.65
CA PHE A 28 -10.20 -0.94 4.77
C PHE A 28 -11.23 -2.08 4.71
N SER A 29 -12.50 -1.80 5.01
CA SER A 29 -13.57 -2.79 4.89
C SER A 29 -13.96 -3.02 3.44
N GLU A 30 -14.10 -1.95 2.65
CA GLU A 30 -14.39 -2.04 1.21
C GLU A 30 -13.25 -2.71 0.45
N ILE A 31 -12.00 -2.38 0.79
CA ILE A 31 -10.82 -3.05 0.22
C ILE A 31 -10.81 -4.54 0.57
N ALA A 32 -11.12 -4.89 1.83
CA ALA A 32 -11.17 -6.27 2.29
C ALA A 32 -12.23 -7.08 1.54
N GLU A 33 -13.40 -6.50 1.31
CA GLU A 33 -14.48 -7.09 0.51
C GLU A 33 -14.07 -7.25 -0.96
N ALA A 34 -13.46 -6.23 -1.55
CA ALA A 34 -13.00 -6.25 -2.94
C ALA A 34 -11.86 -7.25 -3.21
N THR A 35 -11.06 -7.60 -2.19
CA THR A 35 -9.92 -8.52 -2.31
C THR A 35 -10.13 -9.89 -1.65
N ASP A 36 -11.33 -10.14 -1.11
CA ASP A 36 -11.68 -11.36 -0.39
C ASP A 36 -10.67 -11.73 0.72
N VAL A 37 -10.21 -10.72 1.47
CA VAL A 37 -9.35 -10.93 2.64
C VAL A 37 -9.94 -10.28 3.88
N SER A 38 -9.44 -10.65 5.05
CA SER A 38 -9.87 -10.01 6.29
C SER A 38 -9.46 -8.53 6.33
N ARG A 39 -10.30 -7.68 6.94
CA ARG A 39 -9.95 -6.28 7.26
C ARG A 39 -8.62 -6.16 8.02
N ARG A 40 -8.29 -7.15 8.86
CA ARG A 40 -7.01 -7.21 9.58
C ARG A 40 -5.82 -7.38 8.61
N THR A 41 -5.99 -8.17 7.56
CA THR A 41 -5.00 -8.34 6.50
C THR A 41 -4.74 -7.01 5.79
N VAL A 42 -5.80 -6.32 5.36
CA VAL A 42 -5.69 -5.01 4.70
C VAL A 42 -5.00 -3.98 5.61
N GLN A 43 -5.34 -3.93 6.89
CA GLN A 43 -4.67 -3.02 7.83
C GLN A 43 -3.18 -3.36 8.03
N ARG A 44 -2.80 -4.64 7.93
CA ARG A 44 -1.40 -5.06 7.99
C ARG A 44 -0.67 -4.63 6.72
N ASP A 45 -1.30 -4.83 5.57
CA ASP A 45 -0.79 -4.45 4.26
C ASP A 45 -0.60 -2.91 4.20
N TRP A 46 -1.57 -2.13 4.65
CA TRP A 46 -1.45 -0.67 4.77
C TRP A 46 -0.28 -0.22 5.66
N ARG A 47 -0.08 -0.86 6.81
CA ARG A 47 1.07 -0.54 7.69
C ARG A 47 2.41 -0.85 7.02
N ALA A 48 2.50 -2.00 6.35
CA ALA A 48 3.71 -2.38 5.62
C ALA A 48 3.98 -1.43 4.46
N ALA A 49 2.96 -1.09 3.68
CA ALA A 49 3.06 -0.16 2.56
C ALA A 49 3.59 1.21 3.00
N ARG A 50 3.03 1.77 4.09
CA ARG A 50 3.52 3.04 4.66
C ARG A 50 4.97 2.96 5.13
N ALA A 51 5.36 1.85 5.77
CA ALA A 51 6.73 1.67 6.24
C ALA A 51 7.73 1.63 5.08
N LEU A 52 7.39 0.91 4.01
CA LEU A 52 8.22 0.83 2.79
C LEU A 52 8.29 2.17 2.08
N LEU A 53 7.16 2.86 1.89
CA LEU A 53 7.16 4.21 1.31
C LEU A 53 7.98 5.19 2.14
N HIS A 54 7.93 5.10 3.47
CA HIS A 54 8.79 5.92 4.33
C HIS A 54 10.27 5.60 4.17
N LEU A 55 10.65 4.32 4.02
CA LEU A 55 12.03 3.92 3.78
C LEU A 55 12.56 4.44 2.44
N GLU A 56 11.73 4.35 1.40
CA GLU A 56 12.09 4.75 0.04
C GLU A 56 12.19 6.26 -0.10
N LEU A 57 11.33 7.00 0.59
CA LEU A 57 11.42 8.46 0.66
C LEU A 57 12.57 8.93 1.56
N ALA A 58 13.00 8.11 2.52
CA ALA A 58 14.12 8.42 3.42
C ALA A 58 15.48 7.97 2.88
N SER A 59 15.52 7.09 1.87
CA SER A 59 16.71 6.78 1.10
C SER A 59 16.77 7.73 -0.09
N PRO A 60 17.46 8.89 0.01
CA PRO A 60 17.82 9.62 -1.19
C PRO A 60 18.65 8.65 -2.03
N GLU A 61 18.18 8.37 -3.24
CA GLU A 61 18.95 7.60 -4.20
C GLU A 61 20.35 8.23 -4.33
N PRO A 62 21.44 7.46 -4.24
CA PRO A 62 22.79 7.97 -4.45
C PRO A 62 23.04 8.39 -5.91
#